data_AF-A0AB37T3U3-F1
#
_entry.id   AF-A0AB37T3U3-F1
#
_cell.length_a   1.000
_cell.length_b   1.000
_cell.length_c   1.000
_cell.angle_alpha   90.00
_cell.angle_beta   90.00
_cell.angle_gamma   90.00
#
_symmetry.space_group_name_H-M   'P 1'
#
loop_
_entity.id
_entity.type
_entity.pdbx_description
1 polymer ?
#
loop_
_entity_poly.entity_id
_entity_poly.type
_entity_poly.pdbx_seq_one_letter_code
_entity_poly.pdbx_strand_id
1 'polypeptide(L)'
;MTDPGLVVDRIAVALGWDGSVSPELEWEAVEEQLGTPLPADYKEFMGRFPSGVIRDVVTFWNPVQSAEHLAQCKARFDGILVGARIAWERGYDSFPPFPEPNGVIPFASDVEGGALFWLPWTSNPDKWHVVYQSRHSPDDWTRTKRSMTAVMLELVSSRSERNILGWNISAKERALRPFNLPAGA
;
A
#
# COMPACT_ATOMS: atom_id res chain seq x y z
N MET A 1 -2.69 12.22 -17.83
CA MET A 1 -2.83 11.73 -16.44
C MET A 1 -3.96 10.75 -16.45
N THR A 2 -3.72 9.51 -16.04
CA THR A 2 -4.78 8.50 -15.92
C THR A 2 -5.65 8.91 -14.74
N ASP A 3 -6.95 9.01 -14.95
CA ASP A 3 -7.92 9.28 -13.88
C ASP A 3 -7.83 8.15 -12.83
N PRO A 4 -7.54 8.47 -11.54
CA PRO A 4 -7.46 7.48 -10.48
C PRO A 4 -8.72 6.60 -10.35
N GLY A 5 -9.91 7.16 -10.54
CA GLY A 5 -11.18 6.42 -10.46
C GLY A 5 -11.24 5.31 -11.51
N LEU A 6 -10.84 5.62 -12.76
CA LEU A 6 -10.79 4.61 -13.83
C LEU A 6 -9.79 3.48 -13.55
N VAL A 7 -8.69 3.75 -12.84
CA VAL A 7 -7.73 2.71 -12.46
C VAL A 7 -8.31 1.83 -11.36
N VAL A 8 -8.94 2.45 -10.35
CA VAL A 8 -9.60 1.76 -9.23
C VAL A 8 -10.72 0.85 -9.73
N ASP A 9 -11.55 1.31 -10.66
CA ASP A 9 -12.60 0.51 -11.29
C ASP A 9 -12.03 -0.70 -12.04
N ARG A 10 -10.92 -0.51 -12.77
CA ARG A 10 -10.24 -1.62 -13.45
C ARG A 10 -9.68 -2.64 -12.46
N ILE A 11 -9.18 -2.20 -11.31
CA ILE A 11 -8.75 -3.09 -10.24
C ILE A 11 -9.95 -3.89 -9.72
N ALA A 12 -11.08 -3.21 -9.46
CA ALA A 12 -12.28 -3.85 -8.95
C ALA A 12 -12.82 -4.91 -9.92
N VAL A 13 -12.90 -4.59 -11.22
CA VAL A 13 -13.26 -5.54 -12.29
C VAL A 13 -12.29 -6.72 -12.33
N ALA A 14 -10.98 -6.48 -12.25
CA ALA A 14 -9.98 -7.54 -12.29
C ALA A 14 -10.06 -8.50 -11.08
N LEU A 15 -10.57 -8.02 -9.95
CA LEU A 15 -10.77 -8.78 -8.72
C LEU A 15 -12.18 -9.40 -8.60
N GLY A 16 -13.09 -9.10 -9.54
CA GLY A 16 -14.51 -9.45 -9.39
C GLY A 16 -15.17 -8.80 -8.18
N TRP A 17 -14.73 -7.60 -7.79
CA TRP A 17 -15.18 -6.89 -6.59
C TRP A 17 -16.23 -5.81 -6.91
N ASP A 18 -17.40 -5.92 -6.28
CA ASP A 18 -18.53 -5.00 -6.47
C ASP A 18 -18.86 -4.17 -5.20
N GLY A 19 -18.24 -4.46 -4.05
CA GLY A 19 -18.50 -3.77 -2.78
C GLY A 19 -17.79 -2.42 -2.60
N SER A 20 -18.26 -1.56 -1.70
CA SER A 20 -17.59 -0.28 -1.39
C SER A 20 -17.31 -0.16 0.10
N VAL A 21 -16.47 0.82 0.46
CA VAL A 21 -16.26 1.18 1.87
C VAL A 21 -17.08 2.40 2.19
N SER A 22 -17.80 2.37 3.31
CA SER A 22 -18.37 3.56 3.92
C SER A 22 -17.35 4.10 4.91
N PRO A 23 -16.64 5.21 4.60
CA PRO A 23 -15.67 5.77 5.52
C PRO A 23 -16.36 6.33 6.78
N GLU A 24 -15.84 5.99 7.95
CA GLU A 24 -16.27 6.57 9.24
C GLU A 24 -15.41 7.78 9.64
N LEU A 25 -14.25 7.95 8.99
CA LEU A 25 -13.32 9.05 9.24
C LEU A 25 -13.10 9.90 7.99
N GLU A 26 -12.91 11.20 8.22
CA GLU A 26 -12.47 12.14 7.20
C GLU A 26 -10.96 12.01 6.94
N TRP A 27 -10.55 12.25 5.69
CA TRP A 27 -9.14 12.16 5.31
C TRP A 27 -8.24 13.15 6.05
N GLU A 28 -8.76 14.32 6.42
CA GLU A 28 -8.00 15.31 7.20
C GLU A 28 -7.54 14.73 8.55
N ALA A 29 -8.43 14.03 9.27
CA ALA A 29 -8.08 13.39 10.54
C ALA A 29 -7.09 12.24 10.36
N VAL A 30 -7.22 11.47 9.27
CA VAL A 30 -6.27 10.39 8.92
C VAL A 30 -4.89 10.97 8.62
N GLU A 31 -4.80 12.02 7.81
CA GLU A 31 -3.54 12.68 7.43
C GLU A 31 -2.87 13.35 8.63
N GLU A 32 -3.65 13.96 9.53
CA GLU A 32 -3.15 14.51 10.79
C GLU A 32 -2.55 13.40 11.68
N GLN A 33 -3.25 12.28 11.84
CA GLN A 33 -2.78 11.19 12.69
C GLN A 33 -1.59 10.42 12.11
N LEU A 34 -1.50 10.30 10.77
CA LEU A 34 -0.34 9.72 10.08
C LEU A 34 0.82 10.70 9.91
N GLY A 35 0.58 12.01 10.08
CA GLY A 35 1.58 13.07 10.00
C GLY A 35 2.05 13.40 8.59
N THR A 36 1.28 13.03 7.55
CA THR A 36 1.66 13.22 6.15
C THR A 36 0.43 13.31 5.26
N PRO A 37 0.43 14.18 4.23
CA PRO A 37 -0.61 14.14 3.21
C PRO A 37 -0.49 12.85 2.38
N LEU A 38 -1.63 12.33 1.92
CA LEU A 38 -1.73 11.09 1.18
C LEU A 38 -2.09 11.34 -0.29
N PRO A 39 -1.56 10.54 -1.24
CA PRO A 39 -1.91 10.66 -2.66
C PRO A 39 -3.41 10.50 -2.91
N ALA A 40 -3.97 11.26 -3.85
CA ALA A 40 -5.38 11.18 -4.21
C ALA A 40 -5.79 9.78 -4.71
N ASP A 41 -4.88 9.07 -5.39
CA ASP A 41 -5.14 7.71 -5.88
C ASP A 41 -5.25 6.67 -4.77
N TYR A 42 -4.54 6.87 -3.66
CA TYR A 42 -4.70 6.07 -2.45
C TYR A 42 -6.06 6.33 -1.80
N LYS A 43 -6.48 7.59 -1.72
CA LYS A 43 -7.77 7.96 -1.13
C LYS A 43 -8.93 7.34 -1.91
N GLU A 44 -8.87 7.41 -3.24
CA GLU A 44 -9.84 6.76 -4.13
C GLU A 44 -9.86 5.24 -3.95
N PHE A 45 -8.67 4.61 -3.91
CA PHE A 45 -8.56 3.17 -3.69
C PHE A 45 -9.19 2.73 -2.36
N MET A 46 -8.94 3.47 -1.28
CA MET A 46 -9.51 3.17 0.04
C MET A 46 -11.01 3.50 0.14
N GLY A 47 -11.55 4.34 -0.73
CA GLY A 47 -13.01 4.46 -0.87
C GLY A 47 -13.67 3.21 -1.46
N ARG A 48 -12.94 2.44 -2.28
CA ARG A 48 -13.47 1.26 -2.98
C ARG A 48 -13.21 -0.06 -2.27
N PHE A 49 -12.08 -0.20 -1.57
CA PHE A 49 -11.64 -1.48 -1.02
C PHE A 49 -11.47 -1.44 0.51
N PRO A 50 -12.08 -2.37 1.27
CA PRO A 50 -11.81 -2.51 2.70
C PRO A 50 -10.40 -3.07 2.92
N SER A 51 -9.90 -2.95 4.16
CA SER A 51 -8.69 -3.64 4.61
C SER A 51 -8.76 -5.11 4.25
N GLY A 52 -7.66 -5.67 3.77
CA GLY A 52 -7.65 -7.07 3.35
C GLY A 52 -6.40 -7.47 2.58
N VAL A 53 -6.52 -8.63 1.94
CA VAL A 53 -5.45 -9.24 1.15
C VAL A 53 -5.90 -9.43 -0.29
N ILE A 54 -5.14 -8.86 -1.22
CA ILE A 54 -5.31 -9.07 -2.66
C ILE A 54 -4.46 -10.27 -3.08
N ARG A 55 -5.12 -11.24 -3.73
CA ARG A 55 -4.53 -12.45 -4.32
C ARG A 55 -3.72 -13.33 -3.36
N ASP A 56 -3.97 -13.23 -2.06
CA ASP A 56 -3.12 -13.83 -1.02
C ASP A 56 -1.64 -13.44 -1.14
N VAL A 57 -1.37 -12.21 -1.59
CA VAL A 57 -0.03 -11.71 -1.90
C VAL A 57 0.24 -10.36 -1.27
N VAL A 58 -0.68 -9.40 -1.42
CA VAL A 58 -0.51 -8.04 -0.87
C VAL A 58 -1.59 -7.75 0.15
N THR A 59 -1.15 -7.34 1.33
CA THR A 59 -1.98 -6.90 2.44
C THR A 59 -1.97 -5.39 2.55
N PHE A 60 -3.14 -4.78 2.73
CA PHE A 60 -3.26 -3.34 3.01
C PHE A 60 -4.32 -3.09 4.08
N TRP A 61 -4.14 -1.99 4.80
CA TRP A 61 -5.05 -1.52 5.84
C TRP A 61 -5.65 -0.20 5.39
N ASN A 62 -6.96 -0.12 5.51
CA ASN A 62 -7.73 1.04 5.11
C ASN A 62 -8.01 1.90 6.36
N PRO A 63 -7.34 3.05 6.50
CA PRO A 63 -7.41 3.87 7.70
C PRO A 63 -8.75 4.60 7.88
N VAL A 64 -9.53 4.82 6.81
CA VAL A 64 -10.79 5.57 6.90
C VAL A 64 -11.98 4.72 7.37
N GLN A 65 -11.80 3.41 7.52
CA GLN A 65 -12.89 2.51 7.94
C GLN A 65 -13.41 2.79 9.35
N SER A 66 -12.52 3.05 10.31
CA SER A 66 -12.86 3.42 11.68
C SER A 66 -11.61 3.89 12.44
N ALA A 67 -11.80 4.47 13.62
CA ALA A 67 -10.68 4.82 14.51
C ALA A 67 -9.81 3.61 14.88
N GLU A 68 -10.40 2.43 15.02
CA GLU A 68 -9.66 1.19 15.27
C GLU A 68 -8.80 0.80 14.07
N HIS A 69 -9.33 0.87 12.85
CA HIS A 69 -8.58 0.58 11.63
C HIS A 69 -7.43 1.57 11.42
N LEU A 70 -7.62 2.86 11.72
CA LEU A 70 -6.56 3.86 11.70
C LEU A 70 -5.45 3.53 12.70
N ALA A 71 -5.81 3.17 13.94
CA ALA A 71 -4.84 2.77 14.96
C ALA A 71 -4.05 1.51 14.53
N GLN A 72 -4.73 0.50 13.97
CA GLN A 72 -4.09 -0.69 13.42
C GLN A 72 -3.17 -0.37 12.24
N CYS A 73 -3.64 0.45 11.29
CA CYS A 73 -2.87 0.91 10.14
C CYS A 73 -1.58 1.60 10.59
N LYS A 74 -1.69 2.56 11.52
CA LYS A 74 -0.54 3.27 12.08
C LYS A 74 0.44 2.31 12.76
N ALA A 75 -0.05 1.40 13.61
CA ALA A 75 0.82 0.43 14.30
C ALA A 75 1.58 -0.48 13.31
N ARG A 76 0.93 -0.87 12.20
CA ARG A 76 1.57 -1.65 11.14
C ARG A 76 2.63 -0.84 10.40
N PHE A 77 2.33 0.41 10.08
CA PHE A 77 3.27 1.32 9.41
C PHE A 77 4.48 1.60 10.30
N ASP A 78 4.28 1.90 11.57
CA ASP A 78 5.35 2.09 12.55
C ASP A 78 6.25 0.84 12.62
N GLY A 79 5.66 -0.37 12.66
CA GLY A 79 6.42 -1.63 12.65
C GLY A 79 7.26 -1.85 11.40
N ILE A 80 6.73 -1.51 10.21
CA ILE A 80 7.48 -1.56 8.95
C ILE A 80 8.63 -0.54 8.96
N LEU A 81 8.38 0.68 9.46
CA LEU A 81 9.38 1.75 9.54
C LEU A 81 10.52 1.41 10.50
N VAL A 82 10.27 0.65 11.57
CA VAL A 82 11.35 0.13 12.44
C VAL A 82 12.34 -0.73 11.64
N GLY A 83 11.85 -1.62 10.76
CA GLY A 83 12.70 -2.42 9.90
C GLY A 83 13.53 -1.58 8.93
N ALA A 84 12.89 -0.60 8.28
CA ALA A 84 13.58 0.33 7.38
C ALA A 84 14.63 1.19 8.13
N ARG A 85 14.33 1.64 9.35
CA ARG A 85 15.26 2.39 10.22
C ARG A 85 16.51 1.58 10.55
N ILE A 86 16.34 0.33 10.97
CA ILE A 86 17.46 -0.56 11.29
C ILE A 86 18.36 -0.75 10.06
N ALA A 87 17.77 -0.92 8.88
CA ALA A 87 18.54 -1.07 7.65
C ALA A 87 19.33 0.21 7.30
N TRP A 88 18.68 1.36 7.43
CA TRP A 88 19.28 2.67 7.17
C TRP A 88 20.44 3.00 8.12
N GLU A 89 20.26 2.78 9.42
CA GLU A 89 21.29 3.02 10.44
C GLU A 89 22.50 2.09 10.32
N ARG A 90 22.31 0.89 9.74
CA ARG A 90 23.39 -0.06 9.45
C ARG A 90 24.16 0.27 8.18
N GLY A 91 23.73 1.28 7.42
CA GLY A 91 24.39 1.72 6.19
C GLY A 91 24.13 0.85 4.96
N TYR A 92 23.05 0.06 4.97
CA TYR A 92 22.60 -0.64 3.76
C TYR A 92 22.08 0.34 2.70
N ASP A 93 22.12 -0.04 1.42
CA ASP A 93 21.52 0.75 0.32
C ASP A 93 19.99 0.77 0.50
N SER A 94 19.53 1.77 1.23
CA SER A 94 18.17 1.89 1.72
C SER A 94 17.75 3.37 1.71
N PHE A 95 16.45 3.59 1.79
CA PHE A 95 15.90 4.92 1.90
C PHE A 95 15.79 5.34 3.37
N PRO A 96 15.93 6.63 3.69
CA PRO A 96 15.58 7.11 5.02
C PRO A 96 14.12 6.75 5.30
N PRO A 97 13.76 6.28 6.51
CA PRO A 97 12.37 6.01 6.86
C PRO A 97 11.66 7.30 7.27
N PHE A 98 10.37 7.43 6.98
CA PHE A 98 9.54 8.49 7.55
C PHE A 98 9.66 8.52 9.10
N PRO A 99 9.76 9.69 9.76
CA PRO A 99 9.54 11.05 9.25
C PRO A 99 10.79 11.81 8.79
N GLU A 100 11.91 11.12 8.50
CA GLU A 100 13.07 11.81 7.94
C GLU A 100 12.74 12.52 6.61
N PRO A 101 13.44 13.61 6.25
CA PRO A 101 13.22 14.29 4.98
C PRO A 101 13.30 13.34 3.77
N ASN A 102 12.28 13.37 2.92
CA ASN A 102 12.09 12.47 1.77
C ASN A 102 12.05 10.98 2.15
N GLY A 103 11.70 10.67 3.39
CA GLY A 103 11.66 9.32 3.90
C GLY A 103 10.54 8.47 3.29
N VAL A 104 10.78 7.18 3.13
CA VAL A 104 9.79 6.25 2.60
C VAL A 104 8.62 6.06 3.57
N ILE A 105 7.41 6.02 3.05
CA ILE A 105 6.16 5.90 3.80
C ILE A 105 5.47 4.60 3.40
N PRO A 106 5.29 3.62 4.29
CA PRO A 106 4.65 2.35 3.95
C PRO A 106 3.16 2.55 3.66
N PHE A 107 2.61 1.70 2.78
CA PHE A 107 1.16 1.66 2.52
C PHE A 107 0.57 0.25 2.43
N ALA A 108 1.43 -0.76 2.22
CA ALA A 108 1.04 -2.15 2.11
C ALA A 108 2.22 -3.06 2.47
N SER A 109 1.94 -4.30 2.81
CA SER A 109 2.94 -5.36 2.95
C SER A 109 2.67 -6.49 1.99
N ASP A 110 3.70 -7.25 1.62
CA ASP A 110 3.46 -8.58 1.07
C ASP A 110 3.19 -9.58 2.22
N VAL A 111 2.80 -10.80 1.86
CA VAL A 111 2.51 -11.88 2.83
C VAL A 111 3.75 -12.61 3.35
N GLU A 112 4.93 -12.38 2.76
CA GLU A 112 6.17 -13.00 3.21
C GLU A 112 6.92 -12.13 4.21
N GLY A 113 6.67 -10.82 4.26
CA GLY A 113 7.30 -9.88 5.20
C GLY A 113 8.09 -8.76 4.52
N GLY A 114 7.97 -8.60 3.20
CA GLY A 114 8.38 -7.37 2.53
C GLY A 114 7.28 -6.30 2.56
N ALA A 115 7.61 -5.09 2.12
CA ALA A 115 6.71 -3.94 2.20
C ALA A 115 6.80 -3.03 0.97
N LEU A 116 5.66 -2.43 0.63
CA LEU A 116 5.55 -1.41 -0.41
C LEU A 116 5.46 -0.03 0.26
N PHE A 117 6.19 0.91 -0.32
CA PHE A 117 6.30 2.27 0.19
C PHE A 117 6.10 3.30 -0.90
N TRP A 118 5.57 4.45 -0.54
CA TRP A 118 5.77 5.67 -1.30
C TRP A 118 7.18 6.21 -1.03
N LEU A 119 7.80 6.72 -2.09
CA LEU A 119 9.03 7.50 -2.05
C LEU A 119 8.71 8.97 -2.35
N PRO A 120 8.66 9.85 -1.34
CA PRO A 120 8.39 11.28 -1.50
C PRO A 120 9.56 12.01 -2.16
N TRP A 121 9.61 12.03 -3.49
CA TRP A 121 10.64 12.74 -4.25
C TRP A 121 10.22 14.16 -4.68
N THR A 122 8.96 14.53 -4.41
CA THR A 122 8.44 15.90 -4.58
C THR A 122 7.47 16.23 -3.43
N SER A 123 7.21 17.51 -3.20
CA SER A 123 6.21 17.95 -2.21
C SER A 123 4.77 17.63 -2.59
N ASN A 124 4.48 17.27 -3.84
CA ASN A 124 3.15 16.86 -4.27
C ASN A 124 2.98 15.34 -4.08
N PRO A 125 2.07 14.86 -3.20
CA PRO A 125 1.81 13.44 -2.97
C PRO A 125 1.40 12.67 -4.22
N ASP A 126 0.65 13.29 -5.13
CA ASP A 126 0.17 12.64 -6.36
C ASP A 126 1.30 12.29 -7.33
N LYS A 127 2.50 12.83 -7.10
CA LYS A 127 3.69 12.51 -7.89
C LYS A 127 4.55 11.44 -7.25
N TRP A 128 4.28 11.02 -6.01
CA TRP A 128 5.11 10.02 -5.33
C TRP A 128 5.17 8.71 -6.09
N HIS A 129 6.33 8.06 -6.02
CA HIS A 129 6.55 6.78 -6.68
C HIS A 129 6.48 5.64 -5.68
N VAL A 130 6.15 4.45 -6.16
CA VAL A 130 6.22 3.24 -5.35
C VAL A 130 7.60 2.60 -5.45
N VAL A 131 8.11 2.19 -4.29
CA VAL A 131 9.25 1.29 -4.14
C VAL A 131 8.84 0.07 -3.32
N TYR A 132 9.56 -1.04 -3.48
CA TYR A 132 9.30 -2.29 -2.77
C TYR A 132 10.59 -2.82 -2.14
N GLN A 133 10.50 -3.22 -0.87
CA GLN A 133 11.55 -3.90 -0.14
C GLN A 133 11.14 -5.34 0.12
N SER A 134 11.91 -6.30 -0.41
CA SER A 134 11.76 -7.71 -0.09
C SER A 134 12.50 -8.05 1.21
N ARG A 135 11.89 -8.88 2.07
CA ARG A 135 12.58 -9.43 3.24
C ARG A 135 13.81 -10.28 2.90
N HIS A 136 13.83 -10.88 1.70
CA HIS A 136 14.89 -11.80 1.28
C HIS A 136 16.06 -11.06 0.62
N SER A 137 15.85 -9.78 0.29
CA SER A 137 16.85 -8.92 -0.32
C SER A 137 16.67 -7.49 0.21
N PRO A 138 16.92 -7.27 1.52
CA PRO A 138 16.63 -6.00 2.19
C PRO A 138 17.41 -4.81 1.63
N ASP A 139 18.50 -5.10 0.92
CA ASP A 139 19.44 -4.13 0.32
C ASP A 139 19.20 -3.92 -1.18
N ASP A 140 18.24 -4.65 -1.79
CA ASP A 140 17.91 -4.56 -3.22
C ASP A 140 16.45 -4.09 -3.40
N TRP A 141 16.26 -2.78 -3.27
CA TRP A 141 14.94 -2.18 -3.39
C TRP A 141 14.50 -2.12 -4.86
N THR A 142 13.33 -2.67 -5.14
CA THR A 142 12.71 -2.48 -6.46
C THR A 142 12.14 -1.07 -6.55
N ARG A 143 12.63 -0.27 -7.51
CA ARG A 143 12.24 1.13 -7.72
C ARG A 143 11.35 1.27 -8.95
N THR A 144 10.27 2.05 -8.84
CA THR A 144 9.40 2.36 -9.98
C THR A 144 9.22 3.87 -10.16
N LYS A 145 8.58 4.27 -11.27
CA LYS A 145 8.06 5.63 -11.48
C LYS A 145 6.53 5.65 -11.55
N ARG A 146 5.89 4.73 -10.83
CA ARG A 146 4.45 4.45 -10.90
C ARG A 146 3.76 4.89 -9.61
N SER A 147 2.51 5.31 -9.73
CA SER A 147 1.63 5.60 -8.60
C SER A 147 1.22 4.30 -7.89
N MET A 148 0.58 4.44 -6.71
CA MET A 148 0.10 3.30 -5.92
C MET A 148 -0.88 2.45 -6.72
N THR A 149 -1.91 3.08 -7.28
CA THR A 149 -2.96 2.38 -8.04
C THR A 149 -2.43 1.71 -9.30
N ALA A 150 -1.43 2.30 -9.97
CA ALA A 150 -0.79 1.67 -11.13
C ALA A 150 -0.02 0.38 -10.74
N VAL A 151 0.62 0.36 -9.58
CA VAL A 151 1.27 -0.84 -9.03
C VAL A 151 0.23 -1.87 -8.59
N MET A 152 -0.84 -1.46 -7.91
CA MET A 152 -1.93 -2.37 -7.54
C MET A 152 -2.59 -2.99 -8.77
N LEU A 153 -2.82 -2.20 -9.83
CA LEU A 153 -3.36 -2.70 -11.10
C LEU A 153 -2.43 -3.73 -11.77
N GLU A 154 -1.11 -3.50 -11.74
CA GLU A 154 -0.13 -4.47 -12.21
C GLU A 154 -0.24 -5.77 -11.42
N LEU A 155 -0.29 -5.70 -10.09
CA LEU A 155 -0.34 -6.86 -9.21
C LEU A 155 -1.60 -7.70 -9.41
N VAL A 156 -2.77 -7.07 -9.57
CA VAL A 156 -4.02 -7.81 -9.85
C VAL A 156 -4.03 -8.41 -11.25
N SER A 157 -3.36 -7.76 -12.20
CA SER A 157 -3.36 -8.17 -13.61
C SER A 157 -2.23 -9.16 -13.96
N SER A 158 -1.18 -9.23 -13.13
CA SER A 158 0.03 -9.99 -13.40
C SER A 158 -0.22 -11.49 -13.57
N ARG A 159 0.52 -12.09 -14.51
CA ARG A 159 0.54 -13.52 -14.86
C ARG A 159 1.96 -14.08 -14.91
N SER A 160 2.94 -13.38 -14.37
CA SER A 160 4.35 -13.79 -14.42
C SER A 160 5.16 -13.10 -13.31
N GLU A 161 6.44 -13.44 -13.20
CA GLU A 161 7.41 -12.77 -12.31
C GLU A 161 7.71 -11.32 -12.71
N ARG A 162 7.28 -10.88 -13.90
CA ARG A 162 7.43 -9.49 -14.35
C ARG A 162 6.39 -8.58 -13.67
N ASN A 163 6.57 -8.37 -12.37
CA ASN A 163 5.84 -7.44 -11.53
C ASN A 163 6.75 -6.90 -10.42
N ILE A 164 6.30 -5.89 -9.68
CA ILE A 164 7.13 -5.24 -8.65
C ILE A 164 7.67 -6.17 -7.56
N LEU A 165 6.99 -7.28 -7.26
CA LEU A 165 7.43 -8.24 -6.23
C LEU A 165 8.46 -9.24 -6.78
N GLY A 166 8.56 -9.40 -8.10
CA GLY A 166 9.36 -10.46 -8.74
C GLY A 166 8.74 -11.86 -8.61
N TRP A 167 7.53 -12.01 -8.08
CA TRP A 167 6.93 -13.31 -7.78
C TRP A 167 6.08 -13.86 -8.91
N ASN A 168 6.08 -15.18 -9.12
CA ASN A 168 5.14 -15.83 -10.01
C ASN A 168 3.78 -15.99 -9.33
N ILE A 169 2.88 -15.03 -9.57
CA ILE A 169 1.53 -15.04 -8.99
C ILE A 169 0.47 -15.50 -9.98
N SER A 170 0.84 -16.20 -11.05
CA SER A 170 -0.11 -16.60 -12.11
C SER A 170 -1.19 -17.58 -11.65
N ALA A 171 -0.83 -18.50 -10.74
CA ALA A 171 -1.74 -19.47 -10.15
C ALA A 171 -2.60 -18.91 -8.99
N LYS A 172 -2.29 -17.70 -8.50
CA LYS A 172 -3.02 -17.07 -7.39
C LYS A 172 -4.35 -16.51 -7.87
N GLU A 173 -5.42 -16.88 -7.18
CA GLU A 173 -6.78 -16.39 -7.40
C GLU A 173 -6.80 -14.86 -7.45
N ARG A 174 -7.57 -14.30 -8.38
CA ARG A 174 -7.73 -12.84 -8.53
C ARG A 174 -8.91 -12.37 -7.70
N ALA A 175 -8.73 -12.40 -6.39
CA ALA A 175 -9.76 -11.99 -5.44
C ALA A 175 -9.18 -11.06 -4.38
N LEU A 176 -10.04 -10.19 -3.85
CA LEU A 176 -9.82 -9.52 -2.58
C LEU A 176 -10.44 -10.39 -1.47
N ARG A 177 -9.68 -10.65 -0.42
CA ARG A 177 -10.19 -11.20 0.84
C ARG A 177 -10.17 -10.09 1.89
N PRO A 178 -11.32 -9.47 2.19
CA PRO A 178 -11.41 -8.50 3.27
C PRO A 178 -10.99 -9.14 4.59
N PHE A 179 -10.34 -8.38 5.46
CA PHE A 179 -10.23 -8.77 6.86
C PHE A 179 -11.63 -8.75 7.43
N ASN A 180 -12.04 -9.86 8.08
CA ASN A 180 -13.39 -10.00 8.61
C ASN A 180 -13.80 -8.72 9.35
N LEU A 181 -14.88 -8.08 8.89
CA LEU A 181 -15.69 -7.23 9.77
C LEU A 181 -16.05 -8.12 10.96
N PRO A 182 -15.87 -7.72 12.23
CA PRO A 182 -16.62 -8.38 13.28
C PRO A 182 -18.10 -8.24 12.87
N ALA A 183 -18.72 -9.37 12.51
CA ALA A 183 -20.17 -9.45 12.45
C ALA A 183 -20.66 -8.96 13.81
N GLY A 184 -21.59 -7.99 13.80
CA GLY A 184 -22.05 -7.28 14.99
C GLY A 184 -22.07 -8.16 16.23
N ALA A 185 -21.31 -7.74 17.24
CA ALA A 185 -21.48 -8.21 18.61
C ALA A 185 -22.63 -7.44 19.26
#